data_AF-A0A976L9G1-F1
#
_entry.id   AF-A0A976L9G1-F1
#
_cell.length_a   1.000
_cell.length_b   1.000
_cell.length_c   1.000
_cell.angle_alpha   90.00
_cell.angle_beta   90.00
_cell.angle_gamma   90.00
#
_symmetry.space_group_name_H-M   'P 1'
#
loop_
_entity.id
_entity.type
_entity.pdbx_description
1 polymer ?
#
loop_
_entity_poly.entity_id
_entity_poly.type
_entity_poly.pdbx_seq_one_letter_code
_entity_poly.pdbx_strand_id
1 'polypeptide(L)'
;MATAHYENDCRDGFDDSHDPHGSHDARLCSQDLDQGGSSHGEKTFRKLSAHRRLKIKLHRISEVRHRQGVTLRNVARRLGLELSVVRRQEESDCDLRLTDLLLWQEVLEVPVGELLVEAEGQLSGPILERARMVKLMKTAAAIRERAGDTPVGRLVGMLVSQILEIMPELENVTPWHTVGQRRTLDELGRVAQNPVQESLFRNENHSY
;
A
#
# COMPACT_ATOMS: atom_id res chain seq x y z
N MET A 1 -40.06 22.58 -23.55
CA MET A 1 -39.16 23.46 -22.79
C MET A 1 -39.78 23.69 -21.42
N ALA A 2 -39.08 23.32 -20.35
CA ALA A 2 -39.50 23.63 -18.99
C ALA A 2 -38.22 23.70 -18.12
N THR A 3 -37.84 24.93 -17.75
CA THR A 3 -36.77 25.22 -16.79
C THR A 3 -37.42 25.43 -15.42
N ALA A 4 -37.10 24.59 -14.45
CA ALA A 4 -37.43 24.83 -13.05
C ALA A 4 -36.18 25.39 -12.35
N HIS A 5 -36.22 26.69 -12.04
CA HIS A 5 -35.30 27.33 -11.11
C HIS A 5 -35.74 26.98 -9.69
N TYR A 6 -34.80 26.55 -8.85
CA TYR A 6 -35.01 26.34 -7.42
C TYR A 6 -34.02 27.24 -6.68
N GLU A 7 -34.50 28.37 -6.16
CA GLU A 7 -33.81 29.16 -5.14
C GLU A 7 -34.25 28.62 -3.78
N ASN A 8 -33.30 28.19 -2.97
CA ASN A 8 -33.56 27.70 -1.62
C ASN A 8 -32.89 28.66 -0.64
N ASP A 9 -33.67 29.64 -0.18
CA ASP A 9 -33.30 30.56 0.87
C ASP A 9 -33.81 29.97 2.19
N CYS A 10 -32.90 29.35 2.95
CA CYS A 10 -33.18 28.82 4.29
C CYS A 10 -32.24 29.51 5.27
N ARG A 11 -32.67 30.66 5.79
CA ARG A 11 -32.15 31.24 7.03
C ARG A 11 -32.90 30.60 8.19
N ASP A 12 -32.21 29.76 8.95
CA ASP A 12 -32.69 29.21 10.21
C ASP A 12 -32.28 30.17 11.34
N GLY A 13 -33.29 30.75 11.98
CA GLY A 13 -33.13 31.63 13.13
C GLY A 13 -33.39 30.85 14.39
N PHE A 14 -32.33 30.54 15.13
CA PHE A 14 -32.41 30.19 16.55
C PHE A 14 -31.26 30.87 17.27
N ASP A 15 -31.61 32.00 17.89
CA ASP A 15 -30.82 32.67 18.93
C ASP A 15 -31.64 32.58 20.23
N ASP A 16 -30.94 32.70 21.35
CA ASP A 16 -31.38 32.57 22.74
C ASP A 16 -31.56 31.16 23.31
N SER A 17 -30.50 30.69 23.98
CA SER A 17 -30.56 30.38 25.42
C SER A 17 -29.15 30.27 26.00
N HIS A 18 -28.81 31.24 26.85
CA HIS A 18 -27.71 31.19 27.81
C HIS A 18 -27.83 29.96 28.72
N ASP A 19 -26.76 29.20 28.89
CA ASP A 19 -26.59 28.33 30.06
C ASP A 19 -25.20 28.56 30.69
N PRO A 20 -25.12 29.09 31.94
CA PRO A 20 -23.88 29.31 32.67
C PRO A 20 -23.61 28.16 33.65
N HIS A 21 -22.37 27.66 33.64
CA HIS A 21 -21.74 26.74 34.61
C HIS A 21 -22.02 25.22 34.44
N GLY A 22 -20.96 24.51 34.04
CA GLY A 22 -20.86 23.05 34.04
C GLY A 22 -19.46 22.57 33.62
N SER A 23 -18.46 22.93 34.41
CA SER A 23 -17.04 22.57 34.26
C SER A 23 -16.74 21.11 34.65
N HIS A 24 -15.91 20.41 33.85
CA HIS A 24 -14.98 19.28 34.14
C HIS A 24 -14.81 18.47 32.82
N ASP A 25 -13.66 18.17 32.21
CA ASP A 25 -12.25 18.35 32.48
C ASP A 25 -11.56 18.52 31.11
N ALA A 26 -10.96 19.69 30.87
CA ALA A 26 -10.11 19.91 29.71
C ALA A 26 -8.94 20.81 30.11
N ARG A 27 -7.82 20.16 30.42
CA ARG A 27 -6.43 20.62 30.36
C ARG A 27 -5.62 19.41 30.84
N LEU A 28 -4.62 18.93 30.12
CA LEU A 28 -3.35 19.62 29.98
C LEU A 28 -2.79 19.47 28.56
N CYS A 29 -2.77 20.56 27.81
CA CYS A 29 -1.76 20.79 26.79
C CYS A 29 -0.65 21.57 27.49
N SER A 30 0.49 20.92 27.72
CA SER A 30 1.63 21.45 28.48
C SER A 30 2.15 22.77 27.91
N GLN A 31 2.28 23.78 28.76
CA GLN A 31 3.14 24.94 28.57
C GLN A 31 4.11 25.05 29.75
N ASP A 32 5.37 24.81 29.43
CA ASP A 32 6.57 25.56 29.81
C ASP A 32 6.85 25.85 31.29
N LEU A 33 7.79 25.07 31.83
CA LEU A 33 8.78 25.57 32.79
C LEU A 33 10.18 25.31 32.24
N ASP A 34 10.83 26.40 31.90
CA ASP A 34 12.22 26.51 31.49
C ASP A 34 13.09 26.56 32.76
N GLN A 35 13.98 25.59 32.98
CA GLN A 35 15.20 25.77 33.76
C GLN A 35 16.18 24.58 33.62
N GLY A 36 17.24 24.83 32.84
CA GLY A 36 18.63 24.44 33.11
C GLY A 36 18.97 22.96 33.31
N GLY A 37 19.50 22.32 32.26
CA GLY A 37 20.21 21.05 32.39
C GLY A 37 20.80 20.55 31.08
N SER A 38 22.12 20.70 30.93
CA SER A 38 22.92 20.25 29.79
C SER A 38 22.65 18.79 29.37
N SER A 39 22.30 18.56 28.10
CA SER A 39 22.77 17.37 27.38
C SER A 39 22.76 17.58 25.85
N HIS A 40 23.94 17.51 25.27
CA HIS A 40 24.18 17.47 23.84
C HIS A 40 23.64 16.15 23.25
N GLY A 41 22.38 16.11 22.83
CA GLY A 41 21.83 14.90 22.18
C GLY A 41 20.57 15.08 21.32
N GLU A 42 19.71 16.06 21.63
CA GLU A 42 18.36 16.12 21.02
C GLU A 42 18.24 16.97 19.74
N LYS A 43 19.35 17.53 19.25
CA LYS A 43 19.31 18.52 18.16
C LYS A 43 19.07 17.93 16.76
N THR A 44 19.08 16.60 16.61
CA THR A 44 18.91 15.92 15.31
C THR A 44 17.46 15.57 14.98
N PHE A 45 16.59 15.31 15.96
CA PHE A 45 15.18 14.95 15.69
C PHE A 45 14.27 16.17 15.44
N ARG A 46 14.57 17.33 16.02
CA ARG A 46 13.78 18.57 15.83
C ARG A 46 14.01 19.29 14.50
N LYS A 47 14.86 18.76 13.61
CA LYS A 47 15.14 19.37 12.28
C LYS A 47 14.34 18.76 11.12
N LEU A 48 13.58 17.68 11.34
CA LEU A 48 12.69 17.11 10.32
C LEU A 48 11.36 17.86 10.20
N SER A 49 10.99 18.64 11.22
CA SER A 49 9.70 19.34 11.34
C SER A 49 9.53 20.59 10.45
N ALA A 50 10.53 20.91 9.62
CA ALA A 50 10.46 22.01 8.66
C ALA A 50 10.56 21.55 7.19
N HIS A 51 10.45 20.23 6.93
CA HIS A 51 10.01 19.77 5.62
C HIS A 51 8.57 20.24 5.49
N ARG A 52 8.39 21.43 4.88
CA ARG A 52 7.15 21.92 4.27
C ARG A 52 6.29 20.70 3.98
N ARG A 53 5.22 20.48 4.75
CA ARG A 53 4.35 19.28 4.69
C ARG A 53 3.91 19.08 3.24
N LEU A 54 4.74 18.40 2.46
CA LEU A 54 4.34 17.84 1.19
C LEU A 54 3.27 16.85 1.62
N LYS A 55 2.03 17.08 1.19
CA LYS A 55 0.91 16.22 1.52
C LYS A 55 1.20 14.85 0.93
N ILE A 56 1.83 13.98 1.72
CA ILE A 56 2.11 12.60 1.33
C ILE A 56 0.76 11.91 1.25
N LYS A 57 0.48 11.29 0.10
CA LYS A 57 -0.71 10.48 -0.09
C LYS A 57 -0.51 9.15 0.66
N LEU A 58 -1.18 8.99 1.79
CA LEU A 58 -1.11 7.79 2.64
C LEU A 58 -2.08 6.71 2.15
N HIS A 59 -3.27 7.11 1.68
CA HIS A 59 -4.31 6.19 1.22
C HIS A 59 -5.08 6.75 0.01
N ARG A 60 -5.90 5.89 -0.62
CA ARG A 60 -6.73 6.19 -1.79
C ARG A 60 -8.21 5.86 -1.58
N ILE A 61 -8.67 5.92 -0.33
CA ILE A 61 -10.06 5.67 0.08
C ILE A 61 -11.06 6.46 -0.76
N SER A 62 -10.80 7.74 -1.06
CA SER A 62 -11.68 8.56 -1.88
C SER A 62 -11.90 7.95 -3.27
N GLU A 63 -10.82 7.56 -3.95
CA GLU A 63 -10.87 6.95 -5.28
C GLU A 63 -11.64 5.63 -5.26
N VAL A 64 -11.36 4.79 -4.27
CA VAL A 64 -12.02 3.49 -4.11
C VAL A 64 -13.51 3.67 -3.83
N ARG A 65 -13.89 4.60 -2.94
CA ARG A 65 -15.29 4.90 -2.64
C ARG A 65 -16.06 5.35 -3.89
N HIS A 66 -15.48 6.25 -4.70
CA HIS A 66 -16.11 6.68 -5.95
C HIS A 66 -16.28 5.53 -6.93
N ARG A 67 -15.27 4.64 -7.04
CA ARG A 67 -15.34 3.44 -7.89
C ARG A 67 -16.45 2.49 -7.47
N GLN A 68 -16.67 2.33 -6.16
CA GLN A 68 -17.75 1.51 -5.61
C GLN A 68 -19.12 2.19 -5.63
N GLY A 69 -19.21 3.47 -6.04
CA GLY A 69 -20.47 4.21 -6.08
C GLY A 69 -21.08 4.51 -4.71
N VAL A 70 -20.32 4.37 -3.62
CA VAL A 70 -20.82 4.58 -2.26
C VAL A 70 -20.76 6.08 -1.90
N THR A 71 -21.83 6.64 -1.38
CA THR A 71 -21.83 8.05 -0.94
C THR A 71 -21.21 8.21 0.45
N LEU A 72 -20.58 9.36 0.74
CA LEU A 72 -20.03 9.63 2.07
C LEU A 72 -21.07 9.58 3.19
N ARG A 73 -22.33 9.94 2.91
CA ARG A 73 -23.42 9.82 3.87
C ARG A 73 -23.76 8.37 4.21
N ASN A 74 -23.65 7.47 3.22
CA ASN A 74 -23.82 6.04 3.45
C ASN A 74 -22.68 5.51 4.34
N VAL A 75 -21.44 5.90 4.03
CA VAL A 75 -20.27 5.55 4.86
C VAL A 75 -20.45 6.04 6.31
N ALA A 76 -20.79 7.31 6.51
CA ALA A 76 -21.01 7.89 7.83
C ALA A 76 -22.09 7.14 8.62
N ARG A 77 -23.20 6.76 7.97
CA ARG A 77 -24.26 5.97 8.60
C ARG A 77 -23.78 4.57 8.98
N ARG A 78 -23.04 3.87 8.10
CA ARG A 78 -22.54 2.51 8.36
C ARG A 78 -21.45 2.47 9.42
N LEU A 79 -20.60 3.49 9.49
CA LEU A 79 -19.56 3.63 10.51
C LEU A 79 -20.08 4.19 11.84
N GLY A 80 -21.30 4.77 11.86
CA GLY A 80 -21.81 5.47 13.04
C GLY A 80 -21.03 6.73 13.38
N LEU A 81 -20.40 7.37 12.39
CA LEU A 81 -19.55 8.55 12.56
C LEU A 81 -20.22 9.80 12.00
N GLU A 82 -19.82 10.96 12.51
CA GLU A 82 -20.24 12.25 11.96
C GLU A 82 -19.67 12.43 10.53
N LEU A 83 -20.45 13.07 9.66
CA LEU A 83 -20.04 13.31 8.27
C LEU A 83 -18.76 14.14 8.16
N SER A 84 -18.51 15.06 9.10
CA SER A 84 -17.27 15.85 9.14
C SER A 84 -16.03 14.98 9.39
N VAL A 85 -16.14 14.01 10.32
CA VAL A 85 -15.08 13.03 10.62
C VAL A 85 -14.80 12.15 9.41
N VAL A 86 -15.85 11.63 8.77
CA VAL A 86 -15.68 10.79 7.56
C VAL A 86 -15.06 11.57 6.41
N ARG A 87 -15.43 12.85 6.22
CA ARG A 87 -14.79 13.73 5.24
C ARG A 87 -13.30 13.91 5.53
N ARG A 88 -12.96 14.11 6.81
CA ARG A 88 -11.56 14.25 7.23
C ARG A 88 -10.78 12.96 6.98
N GLN A 89 -11.35 11.82 7.32
CA GLN A 89 -10.76 10.49 7.08
C GLN A 89 -10.60 10.15 5.60
N GLU A 90 -11.46 10.67 4.72
CA GLU A 90 -11.36 10.45 3.28
C GLU A 90 -10.16 11.18 2.66
N GLU A 91 -9.70 12.29 3.25
CA GLU A 91 -8.55 13.06 2.76
C GLU A 91 -7.30 12.17 2.72
N SER A 92 -6.66 12.06 1.55
CA SER A 92 -5.58 11.10 1.34
C SER A 92 -4.32 11.33 2.19
N ASP A 93 -4.16 12.52 2.77
CA ASP A 93 -3.09 12.91 3.70
C ASP A 93 -3.48 12.72 5.18
N CYS A 94 -4.69 12.22 5.45
CA CYS A 94 -5.13 11.89 6.80
C CYS A 94 -4.43 10.62 7.28
N ASP A 95 -3.84 10.68 8.47
CA ASP A 95 -3.33 9.49 9.15
C ASP A 95 -4.50 8.76 9.80
N LEU A 96 -4.71 7.50 9.41
CA LEU A 96 -5.81 6.65 9.86
C LEU A 96 -5.26 5.54 10.73
N ARG A 97 -5.94 5.26 11.85
CA ARG A 97 -5.63 4.06 12.62
C ARG A 97 -5.95 2.83 11.79
N LEU A 98 -5.20 1.75 11.99
CA LEU A 98 -5.45 0.49 11.30
C LEU A 98 -6.88 -0.02 11.56
N THR A 99 -7.40 0.15 12.78
CA THR A 99 -8.79 -0.18 13.12
C THR A 99 -9.78 0.59 12.25
N ASP A 100 -9.58 1.90 12.07
CA ASP A 100 -10.46 2.73 11.23
C ASP A 100 -10.38 2.28 9.77
N LEU A 101 -9.18 1.99 9.27
CA LEU A 101 -8.96 1.49 7.92
C LEU A 101 -9.67 0.15 7.67
N LEU A 102 -9.70 -0.76 8.65
CA LEU A 102 -10.45 -2.02 8.58
C LEU A 102 -11.97 -1.80 8.58
N LEU A 103 -12.47 -0.79 9.29
CA LEU A 103 -13.89 -0.43 9.20
C LEU A 103 -14.26 0.12 7.81
N TRP A 104 -13.37 0.94 7.22
CA TRP A 104 -13.53 1.38 5.83
C TRP A 104 -13.50 0.20 4.84
N GLN A 105 -12.67 -0.81 5.09
CA GLN A 105 -12.64 -2.05 4.32
C GLN A 105 -14.01 -2.75 4.32
N GLU A 106 -14.61 -2.93 5.49
CA GLU A 106 -15.92 -3.58 5.64
C GLU A 106 -17.05 -2.79 4.97
N VAL A 107 -17.00 -1.45 5.06
CA VAL A 107 -18.02 -0.59 4.46
C VAL A 107 -17.92 -0.53 2.94
N LEU A 108 -16.70 -0.57 2.40
CA LEU A 108 -16.45 -0.51 0.96
C LEU A 108 -16.36 -1.89 0.30
N GLU A 109 -16.34 -2.97 1.08
CA GLU A 109 -16.30 -4.36 0.63
C GLU A 109 -15.13 -4.65 -0.33
N VAL A 110 -13.97 -4.03 -0.06
CA VAL A 110 -12.70 -4.20 -0.80
C VAL A 110 -11.63 -4.73 0.15
N PRO A 111 -10.58 -5.41 -0.31
CA PRO A 111 -9.46 -5.77 0.57
C PRO A 111 -8.68 -4.51 1.03
N VAL A 112 -8.13 -4.53 2.26
CA VAL A 112 -7.40 -3.37 2.84
C VAL A 112 -6.27 -2.84 1.96
N GLY A 113 -5.61 -3.72 1.17
CA GLY A 113 -4.55 -3.33 0.25
C GLY A 113 -4.99 -2.37 -0.86
N GLU A 114 -6.26 -2.41 -1.28
CA GLU A 114 -6.81 -1.48 -2.27
C GLU A 114 -6.97 -0.06 -1.72
N LEU A 115 -7.17 0.07 -0.41
CA LEU A 115 -7.33 1.37 0.25
C LEU A 115 -6.01 2.10 0.43
N LEU A 116 -4.89 1.39 0.50
CA LEU A 116 -3.55 1.94 0.67
C LEU A 116 -2.97 2.36 -0.67
N VAL A 117 -2.20 3.46 -0.70
CA VAL A 117 -1.42 3.82 -1.89
C VAL A 117 -0.36 2.76 -2.11
N GLU A 118 -0.29 2.18 -3.30
CA GLU A 118 0.86 1.37 -3.70
C GLU A 118 2.09 2.25 -3.61
N ALA A 119 3.06 1.86 -2.77
CA ALA A 119 4.37 2.46 -2.82
C ALA A 119 4.86 2.36 -4.28
N GLU A 120 5.18 3.49 -4.91
CA GLU A 120 5.72 3.46 -6.26
C GLU A 120 6.95 2.55 -6.27
N GLY A 121 6.85 1.45 -7.01
CA GLY A 121 7.78 0.33 -6.92
C GLY A 121 7.26 -0.77 -6.01
N GLN A 122 6.48 -1.70 -6.59
CA GLN A 122 6.41 -3.06 -6.10
C GLN A 122 7.86 -3.54 -5.85
N LEU A 123 8.19 -3.76 -4.58
CA LEU A 123 9.53 -3.95 -4.02
C LEU A 123 10.35 -2.65 -3.95
N SER A 124 10.66 -2.20 -2.73
CA SER A 124 11.53 -1.03 -2.48
C SER A 124 12.82 -1.11 -3.31
N GLY A 125 13.39 0.05 -3.68
CA GLY A 125 14.62 0.16 -4.47
C GLY A 125 15.68 -0.91 -4.13
N PRO A 126 16.01 -1.14 -2.84
CA PRO A 126 16.97 -2.17 -2.43
C PRO A 126 16.56 -3.61 -2.80
N ILE A 127 15.28 -3.96 -2.69
CA ILE A 127 14.80 -5.33 -3.01
C ILE A 127 14.78 -5.54 -4.53
N LEU A 128 14.41 -4.53 -5.30
CA LEU A 128 14.38 -4.60 -6.76
C LEU A 128 15.78 -4.61 -7.37
N GLU A 129 16.71 -3.82 -6.82
CA GLU A 129 18.13 -3.87 -7.14
C GLU A 129 18.71 -5.26 -6.86
N ARG A 130 18.43 -5.82 -5.68
CA ARG A 130 18.84 -7.18 -5.34
C ARG A 130 18.25 -8.23 -6.29
N ALA A 131 16.97 -8.13 -6.63
CA ALA A 131 16.34 -9.05 -7.57
C ALA A 131 16.97 -8.98 -8.98
N ARG A 132 17.32 -7.77 -9.44
CA ARG A 132 18.05 -7.58 -10.72
C ARG A 132 19.44 -8.21 -10.66
N MET A 133 20.18 -8.00 -9.58
CA MET A 133 21.52 -8.56 -9.39
C MET A 133 21.50 -10.10 -9.31
N VAL A 134 20.53 -10.69 -8.61
CA VAL A 134 20.29 -12.14 -8.62
C VAL A 134 20.04 -12.65 -10.03
N LYS A 135 19.21 -11.96 -10.83
CA LYS A 135 18.90 -12.34 -12.21
C LYS A 135 20.15 -12.27 -13.12
N LEU A 136 20.99 -11.25 -12.93
CA LEU A 136 22.27 -11.15 -13.63
C LEU A 136 23.21 -12.30 -13.24
N MET A 137 23.36 -12.60 -11.95
CA MET A 137 24.18 -13.72 -11.48
C MET A 137 23.71 -15.06 -12.06
N LYS A 138 22.41 -15.35 -12.00
CA LYS A 138 21.85 -16.60 -12.59
C LYS A 138 22.16 -16.74 -14.07
N THR A 139 22.12 -15.62 -14.80
CA THR A 139 22.43 -15.57 -16.23
C THR A 139 23.92 -15.80 -16.47
N ALA A 140 24.78 -15.11 -15.73
CA ALA A 140 26.24 -15.28 -15.83
C ALA A 140 26.65 -16.71 -15.46
N ALA A 141 26.10 -17.27 -14.38
CA ALA A 141 26.36 -18.64 -13.95
C ALA A 141 25.92 -19.68 -15.01
N ALA A 142 24.77 -19.47 -15.65
CA ALA A 142 24.29 -20.34 -16.74
C ALA A 142 25.16 -20.26 -18.00
N ILE A 143 25.66 -19.07 -18.35
CA ILE A 143 26.59 -18.91 -19.48
C ILE A 143 27.92 -19.57 -19.14
N ARG A 144 28.43 -19.38 -17.92
CA ARG A 144 29.69 -19.99 -17.45
C ARG A 144 29.64 -21.51 -17.54
N GLU A 145 28.53 -22.12 -17.11
CA GLU A 145 28.32 -23.57 -17.18
C GLU A 145 28.39 -24.10 -18.63
N ARG A 146 27.82 -23.37 -19.59
CA ARG A 146 27.81 -23.77 -21.01
C ARG A 146 29.12 -23.46 -21.74
N ALA A 147 29.74 -22.34 -21.41
CA ALA A 147 30.94 -21.86 -22.09
C ALA A 147 32.20 -22.60 -21.64
N GLY A 148 32.19 -23.25 -20.47
CA GLY A 148 33.35 -23.99 -19.97
C GLY A 148 34.62 -23.14 -19.94
N ASP A 149 35.75 -23.71 -20.39
CA ASP A 149 37.06 -23.05 -20.36
C ASP A 149 37.39 -22.27 -21.65
N THR A 150 36.36 -21.91 -22.42
CA THR A 150 36.54 -21.12 -23.64
C THR A 150 36.95 -19.67 -23.32
N PRO A 151 37.45 -18.90 -24.31
CA PRO A 151 37.66 -17.46 -24.14
C PRO A 151 36.42 -16.72 -23.62
N VAL A 152 35.21 -17.15 -24.02
CA VAL A 152 33.94 -16.65 -23.51
C VAL A 152 33.75 -17.02 -22.03
N GLY A 153 34.10 -18.24 -21.64
CA GLY A 153 34.08 -18.69 -20.24
C GLY A 153 34.95 -17.84 -19.32
N ARG A 154 36.16 -17.46 -19.77
CA ARG A 154 37.04 -16.55 -19.01
C ARG A 154 36.43 -15.16 -18.81
N LEU A 155 35.83 -14.59 -19.84
CA LEU A 155 35.14 -13.29 -19.75
C LEU A 155 33.95 -13.34 -18.78
N VAL A 156 33.17 -14.41 -18.83
CA VAL A 156 32.03 -14.60 -17.93
C VAL A 156 32.49 -14.88 -16.50
N GLY A 157 33.63 -15.55 -16.31
CA GLY A 157 34.28 -15.70 -15.01
C GLY A 157 34.62 -14.35 -14.39
N MET A 158 35.21 -13.43 -15.17
CA MET A 158 35.47 -12.06 -14.73
C MET A 158 34.19 -11.30 -14.38
N LEU A 159 33.13 -11.45 -15.19
CA LEU A 159 31.82 -10.84 -14.91
C LEU A 159 31.22 -11.34 -13.59
N VAL A 160 31.35 -12.63 -13.28
CA VAL A 160 30.90 -13.17 -11.99
C VAL A 160 31.69 -12.56 -10.84
N SER A 161 33.01 -12.43 -10.96
CA SER A 161 33.83 -11.78 -9.95
C SER A 161 33.42 -10.32 -9.70
N GLN A 162 33.15 -9.56 -10.76
CA GLN A 162 32.66 -8.18 -10.66
C GLN A 162 31.28 -8.09 -9.98
N ILE A 163 30.38 -9.03 -10.27
CA ILE A 163 29.07 -9.09 -9.61
C ILE A 163 29.23 -9.38 -8.11
N LEU A 164 30.13 -10.29 -7.73
CA LEU A 164 30.38 -10.64 -6.32
C LEU A 164 31.09 -9.52 -5.54
N GLU A 165 31.91 -8.71 -6.20
CA GLU A 165 32.51 -7.51 -5.60
C GLU A 165 31.43 -6.48 -5.24
N ILE A 166 30.41 -6.33 -6.09
CA ILE A 166 29.28 -5.44 -5.84
C ILE A 166 28.29 -6.04 -4.82
N MET A 167 28.08 -7.36 -4.85
CA MET A 167 27.06 -8.05 -4.05
C MET A 167 27.52 -9.47 -3.67
N PRO A 168 28.23 -9.63 -2.53
CA PRO A 168 28.86 -10.90 -2.16
C PRO A 168 27.84 -11.98 -1.76
N GLU A 169 26.63 -11.61 -1.34
CA GLU A 169 25.57 -12.57 -0.98
C GLU A 169 25.09 -13.44 -2.17
N LEU A 170 25.54 -13.15 -3.40
CA LEU A 170 25.18 -13.89 -4.60
C LEU A 170 26.05 -15.12 -4.88
N GLU A 171 27.04 -15.43 -4.04
CA GLU A 171 27.97 -16.55 -4.24
C GLU A 171 27.28 -17.90 -4.45
N ASN A 172 26.21 -18.15 -3.68
CA ASN A 172 25.49 -19.42 -3.68
C ASN A 172 24.30 -19.47 -4.66
N VAL A 173 24.19 -18.48 -5.56
CA VAL A 173 23.07 -18.42 -6.51
C VAL A 173 23.29 -19.45 -7.62
N THR A 174 22.37 -20.42 -7.71
CA THR A 174 22.39 -21.44 -8.74
C THR A 174 22.03 -20.86 -10.12
N PRO A 175 22.63 -21.35 -11.22
CA PRO A 175 22.28 -20.97 -12.59
C PRO A 175 20.79 -21.05 -12.90
N TRP A 176 20.35 -20.35 -13.96
CA TRP A 176 19.06 -20.69 -14.57
C TRP A 176 19.05 -22.16 -14.98
N HIS A 177 18.03 -22.90 -14.57
CA HIS A 177 17.82 -24.25 -15.07
C HIS A 177 17.73 -24.20 -16.60
N THR A 178 18.67 -24.85 -17.28
CA THR A 178 18.80 -24.82 -18.75
C THR A 178 17.60 -25.46 -19.46
N VAL A 179 16.80 -26.21 -18.73
CA VAL A 179 15.51 -26.76 -19.14
C VAL A 179 14.58 -26.69 -17.92
N GLY A 180 13.36 -26.17 -18.09
CA GLY A 180 12.31 -26.52 -17.13
C GLY A 180 12.22 -28.04 -17.12
N GLN A 181 12.33 -28.67 -15.95
CA GLN A 181 12.16 -30.11 -15.78
C GLN A 181 11.10 -30.61 -16.76
N ARG A 182 11.49 -31.47 -17.71
CA ARG A 182 10.48 -32.24 -18.44
C ARG A 182 9.78 -33.04 -17.36
N ARG A 183 8.53 -32.69 -17.07
CA ARG A 183 7.64 -33.54 -16.29
C ARG A 183 7.83 -34.95 -16.83
N THR A 184 8.18 -35.89 -15.98
CA THR A 184 8.08 -37.29 -16.37
C THR A 184 6.62 -37.54 -16.77
N LEU A 185 6.36 -38.44 -17.71
CA LEU A 185 5.01 -38.60 -18.30
C LEU A 185 3.91 -38.89 -17.24
N ASP A 186 4.31 -39.34 -16.05
CA ASP A 186 3.45 -39.63 -14.89
C ASP A 186 3.30 -38.46 -13.90
N GLU A 187 4.00 -37.34 -14.09
CA GLU A 187 3.88 -36.17 -13.21
C GLU A 187 2.67 -35.30 -13.56
N LEU A 188 1.54 -35.59 -12.92
CA LEU A 188 0.37 -34.73 -12.91
C LEU A 188 0.69 -33.38 -12.26
N GLY A 189 0.61 -32.28 -13.04
CA GLY A 189 0.85 -30.93 -12.53
C GLY A 189 -0.21 -30.46 -11.52
N ARG A 190 0.05 -29.38 -10.77
CA ARG A 190 -0.88 -28.81 -9.77
C ARG A 190 -2.33 -28.62 -10.25
N VAL A 191 -2.54 -28.36 -11.54
CA VAL A 191 -3.87 -28.23 -12.14
C VAL A 191 -4.67 -29.53 -12.07
N ALA A 192 -4.01 -30.68 -12.18
CA ALA A 192 -4.64 -31.99 -12.01
C ALA A 192 -4.94 -32.32 -10.54
N GLN A 193 -4.24 -31.70 -9.59
CA GLN A 193 -4.49 -31.88 -8.15
C GLN A 193 -5.72 -31.10 -7.66
N ASN A 194 -6.08 -30.02 -8.36
CA ASN A 194 -7.29 -29.24 -8.09
C ASN A 194 -8.07 -29.03 -9.40
N PRO A 195 -8.77 -30.06 -9.91
CA PRO A 195 -9.64 -29.90 -11.06
C PRO A 195 -10.81 -28.97 -10.68
N VAL A 196 -11.00 -27.89 -11.44
CA VAL A 196 -12.17 -27.03 -11.32
C VAL A 196 -13.34 -27.76 -11.99
N GLN A 197 -14.46 -27.90 -11.27
CA GLN A 197 -15.64 -28.55 -11.82
C GLN A 197 -16.25 -27.69 -12.93
N GLU A 198 -16.55 -28.32 -14.08
CA GLU A 198 -17.17 -27.67 -15.24
C GLU A 198 -18.52 -27.01 -14.91
N SER A 199 -19.20 -27.49 -13.85
CA SER A 199 -20.45 -26.93 -13.32
C SER A 199 -20.32 -25.47 -12.88
N LEU A 200 -19.12 -25.02 -12.46
CA LEU A 200 -18.89 -23.61 -12.08
C LEU A 200 -18.96 -22.65 -13.28
N PHE A 201 -18.80 -23.16 -14.50
CA PHE A 201 -18.88 -22.38 -15.72
C PHE A 201 -20.25 -22.48 -16.41
N ARG A 202 -21.09 -23.44 -15.97
CA ARG A 202 -22.48 -23.56 -16.41
C ARG A 202 -23.35 -22.64 -15.55
N ASN A 203 -23.15 -21.33 -15.68
CA ASN A 203 -24.13 -20.37 -15.19
C ASN A 203 -25.46 -20.57 -15.93
N GLU A 204 -26.50 -20.64 -15.12
CA GLU A 204 -27.91 -20.80 -15.46
C GLU A 204 -28.41 -19.66 -16.36
N ASN A 205 -28.16 -19.75 -17.66
CA ASN A 205 -29.07 -19.14 -18.62
C ASN A 205 -30.19 -20.14 -18.86
N HIS A 206 -31.32 -20.01 -18.17
CA HIS A 206 -32.67 -20.31 -18.64
C HIS A 206 -33.68 -19.95 -17.55
N SER A 207 -34.39 -18.84 -17.71
CA SER A 207 -35.81 -18.81 -17.36
C SER A 207 -36.55 -17.92 -18.35
N TYR A 208 -37.58 -18.51 -18.94
CA TYR A 208 -38.55 -17.94 -19.87
C TYR A 208 -39.34 -16.77 -19.28
#